data_AF-A0A8E0INI2-F1
#
_entry.id   AF-A0A8E0INI2-F1
#
_cell.length_a   1.000
_cell.length_b   1.000
_cell.length_c   1.000
_cell.angle_alpha   90.00
_cell.angle_beta   90.00
_cell.angle_gamma   90.00
#
_symmetry.space_group_name_H-M   'P 1'
#
loop_
_entity.id
_entity.type
_entity.pdbx_description
1 polymer ?
#
loop_
_entity_poly.entity_id
_entity_poly.type
_entity_poly.pdbx_seq_one_letter_code
_entity_poly.pdbx_strand_id
1 'polypeptide(L)' 'MARKGILGKKVGMTQVFTDNGELVPVTVVDVTPNVVMQVKTVESDGYEAVQLGYGDMREVLTNKP' A
#
# COMPACT_ATOMS: atom_id res chain seq x y z
N MET A 1 9.16 13.67 -11.56
CA MET A 1 8.57 13.81 -10.20
C MET A 1 8.41 12.42 -9.61
N ALA A 2 9.04 12.14 -8.46
CA ALA A 2 8.82 10.87 -7.77
C ALA A 2 7.38 10.80 -7.26
N ARG A 3 6.64 9.76 -7.66
CA ARG A 3 5.29 9.49 -7.16
C ARG A 3 5.39 8.78 -5.82
N LYS A 4 4.66 9.27 -4.82
CA LYS A 4 4.52 8.60 -3.52
C LYS A 4 3.43 7.53 -3.66
N GLY A 5 3.68 6.33 -3.15
CA GLY A 5 2.75 5.22 -3.14
C GLY A 5 2.89 4.40 -1.85
N ILE A 6 1.78 3.80 -1.41
CA ILE A 6 1.68 2.95 -0.21
C ILE A 6 0.78 1.76 -0.52
N LEU A 7 0.99 0.64 0.18
CA LEU A 7 0.15 -0.55 0.10
C LEU A 7 -0.89 -0.52 1.22
N GLY A 8 -2.14 -0.81 0.87
CA GLY A 8 -3.25 -0.87 1.83
C GLY A 8 -4.32 -1.87 1.40
N LYS A 9 -5.19 -2.23 2.34
CA LYS A 9 -6.29 -3.18 2.14
C LYS A 9 -7.63 -2.46 2.11
N LYS A 10 -8.47 -2.78 1.13
CA LYS A 10 -9.88 -2.33 1.11
C LYS A 10 -10.63 -2.97 2.28
N VAL A 11 -11.08 -2.15 3.23
CA VAL A 11 -11.88 -2.60 4.38
C VAL A 11 -13.36 -2.61 4.03
N GLY A 12 -13.82 -1.58 3.34
CA GLY A 12 -15.24 -1.43 3.03
C GLY A 12 -15.57 -0.05 2.48
N MET A 13 -16.86 0.25 2.43
CA MET A 13 -17.39 1.53 1.98
C MET A 13 -18.24 2.12 3.10
N THR A 14 -18.15 3.44 3.27
CA THR A 14 -18.96 4.23 4.20
C THR A 14 -19.30 5.57 3.56
N GLN A 15 -20.00 6.43 4.29
CA GLN A 15 -20.31 7.79 3.85
C GLN A 15 -19.82 8.79 4.89
N VAL A 16 -19.30 9.92 4.43
CA VAL A 16 -18.90 11.05 5.26
C VAL A 16 -19.66 12.29 4.81
N PHE A 17 -19.97 13.17 5.76
CA PHE A 17 -20.55 14.47 5.45
C PHE A 17 -19.43 15.49 5.37
N THR A 18 -19.47 16.33 4.33
CA THR A 18 -18.58 17.49 4.22
C THR A 18 -19.05 18.62 5.13
N ASP A 19 -18.20 19.61 5.38
CA ASP A 19 -18.56 20.77 6.21
C ASP A 19 -19.75 21.57 5.65
N ASN A 20 -20.03 21.44 4.35
CA ASN A 20 -21.16 22.05 3.67
C ASN A 20 -22.46 21.20 3.76
N GLY A 21 -22.43 20.05 4.46
CA GLY A 21 -23.56 19.15 4.64
C GLY A 21 -23.79 18.15 3.49
N GLU A 22 -22.90 18.08 2.51
CA GLU A 22 -23.02 17.12 1.40
C GLU A 22 -22.56 15.71 1.81
N LEU A 23 -23.30 14.69 1.39
CA LEU A 23 -22.96 13.28 1.62
C LEU A 23 -22.04 12.76 0.52
N VAL A 24 -20.85 12.29 0.90
CA VAL A 24 -19.86 11.71 0.00
C VAL A 24 -19.63 10.23 0.34
N PRO A 25 -19.89 9.29 -0.58
CA PRO A 25 -19.54 7.89 -0.39
C PRO A 25 -18.04 7.70 -0.56
N VAL A 26 -17.41 7.00 0.39
CA VAL A 26 -15.96 6.80 0.46
C VAL A 26 -15.60 5.34 0.69
N THR A 27 -14.45 4.92 0.17
CA THR A 27 -13.86 3.61 0.47
C THR A 27 -12.86 3.75 1.61
N VAL A 28 -13.01 2.94 2.64
CA VAL A 28 -12.05 2.88 3.75
C VAL A 28 -10.92 1.92 3.35
N VAL A 29 -9.70 2.45 3.34
CA VAL A 29 -8.48 1.69 3.08
C VAL A 29 -7.67 1.65 4.37
N ASP A 30 -7.42 0.45 4.88
CA ASP A 30 -6.55 0.22 6.03
C ASP A 30 -5.09 0.13 5.57
N VAL A 31 -4.23 0.87 6.25
CA VAL A 31 -2.82 1.01 5.92
C VAL A 31 -2.03 0.74 7.19
N THR A 32 -1.35 -0.40 7.22
CA THR A 32 -0.35 -0.71 8.25
C THR A 32 1.05 -0.33 7.72
N PRO A 33 2.07 -0.24 8.59
CA PRO A 33 3.42 0.12 8.17
C PRO A 33 3.92 -0.75 7.00
N ASN A 34 4.32 -0.12 5.90
CA ASN A 34 4.95 -0.81 4.77
C ASN A 34 6.47 -0.80 4.94
N VAL A 35 7.09 -1.96 4.75
CA VAL A 35 8.56 -2.11 4.86
C VAL A 35 9.17 -2.04 3.45
N VAL A 36 10.22 -1.24 3.27
CA VAL A 36 10.98 -1.22 2.02
C VAL A 36 11.87 -2.47 1.97
N MET A 37 11.57 -3.38 1.04
CA MET A 37 12.30 -4.64 0.88
C MET A 37 13.50 -4.51 -0.06
N GLN A 38 13.32 -3.81 -1.18
CA GLN A 38 14.35 -3.61 -2.19
C GLN A 38 14.18 -2.26 -2.86
N VAL A 39 15.30 -1.60 -3.16
CA VAL A 39 15.35 -0.45 -4.05
C VAL A 39 16.01 -0.91 -5.35
N LYS A 40 15.30 -0.78 -6.46
CA LYS A 40 15.77 -1.14 -7.79
C LYS A 40 16.30 0.09 -8.50
N THR A 41 17.50 -0.02 -9.05
CA THR A 41 18.15 1.05 -9.81
C THR A 41 18.35 0.62 -11.26
N VAL A 42 18.63 1.59 -12.13
CA VAL A 42 18.83 1.33 -13.55
C VAL A 42 20.05 0.41 -13.78
N GLU A 43 21.08 0.54 -12.94
CA GLU A 43 22.31 -0.24 -13.04
C GLU A 43 22.11 -1.71 -12.63
N SER A 44 21.29 -1.98 -11.61
CA SER A 44 21.05 -3.33 -11.11
C SER A 44 19.92 -4.06 -11.83
N ASP A 45 18.84 -3.34 -12.18
CA ASP A 45 17.57 -3.95 -12.61
C ASP A 45 17.04 -3.40 -13.96
N GLY A 46 17.69 -2.38 -14.53
CA GLY A 46 17.28 -1.76 -15.80
C GLY A 46 16.13 -0.75 -15.69
N TYR A 47 15.64 -0.46 -14.48
CA TYR A 47 14.61 0.54 -14.21
C TYR A 47 14.62 1.02 -12.75
N GLU A 48 13.99 2.16 -12.49
CA GLU A 48 13.83 2.69 -11.12
C GLU A 48 12.51 2.21 -10.49
N ALA A 49 12.59 1.56 -9.34
CA ALA A 49 11.41 1.18 -8.54
C ALA A 49 11.75 0.91 -7.07
N VAL A 50 10.71 0.92 -6.23
CA VAL A 50 10.81 0.52 -4.81
C VAL A 50 9.84 -0.65 -4.57
N GLN A 51 10.36 -1.73 -4.01
CA GLN A 51 9.57 -2.87 -3.58
C GLN A 51 9.15 -2.71 -2.12
N LEU A 52 7.85 -2.80 -1.88
CA LEU A 52 7.25 -2.68 -0.55
C LEU A 52 6.67 -4.02 -0.12
N GLY A 53 6.90 -4.38 1.14
CA GLY A 53 6.24 -5.47 1.85
C GLY A 53 5.06 -4.96 2.68
N TYR A 54 3.96 -5.71 2.67
CA TYR A 54 2.76 -5.43 3.45
C TYR A 54 2.14 -6.73 3.96
N GLY A 55 1.63 -6.67 5.19
CA GLY A 55 0.94 -7.77 5.84
C GLY A 55 1.89 -8.78 6.47
N ASP A 56 1.51 -9.28 7.64
CA ASP A 56 2.24 -10.34 8.31
C ASP A 56 1.79 -11.70 7.80
N MET A 57 2.75 -12.59 7.57
CA MET A 57 2.51 -13.99 7.23
C MET A 57 3.27 -14.87 8.21
N ARG A 58 2.59 -15.88 8.76
CA ARG A 58 3.24 -16.87 9.61
C ARG A 58 4.31 -17.61 8.81
N GLU A 59 5.48 -17.82 9.40
CA GLU A 59 6.63 -18.46 8.75
C GLU A 59 6.28 -19.81 8.10
N VAL A 60 5.48 -20.63 8.79
CA VAL A 60 5.01 -21.93 8.28
C VAL A 60 4.15 -21.85 7.00
N LEU A 61 3.62 -20.67 6.66
CA LEU A 61 2.84 -20.41 5.45
C LEU A 61 3.69 -19.85 4.31
N THR A 62 4.97 -19.57 4.56
CA THR A 62 5.89 -19.06 3.54
C THR A 62 6.50 -20.21 2.75
N ASN A 63 6.78 -19.97 1.46
CA ASN A 63 7.45 -20.94 0.60
C ASN A 63 8.97 -20.83 0.78
N LYS A 64 9.67 -21.97 0.73
CA LYS A 64 11.13 -21.97 0.63
C LYS A 64 11.53 -21.43 -0.76
N PRO A 65 12.47 -20.48 -0.84
CA PRO A 65 12.96 -19.96 -2.12
C PRO A 65 13.73 -21.01 -2.92
#